data_AF-Q69DP3-F1
#
_entry.id   AF-Q69DP3-F1
#
_cell.length_a   1.000
_cell.length_b   1.000
_cell.length_c   1.000
_cell.angle_alpha   90.00
_cell.angle_beta   90.00
_cell.angle_gamma   90.00
#
_symmetry.space_group_name_H-M   'P 1'
#
loop_
_entity.id
_entity.type
_entity.pdbx_description
1 polymer ?
#
loop_
_entity_poly.entity_id
_entity_poly.type
_entity_poly.pdbx_seq_one_letter_code
_entity_poly.pdbx_strand_id
1 'polypeptide(L)'
;GHLVCVSCRSKLTCCPTCRGPLANIRNLAMEKVASNVKFPCKHSGYGCTASLVYTEKTEHEETCECRPYLCPCPGASCKWQGPLDLVMQHLMMSHKSITTLQGEDIVFLATDINLPGAVDWVMMQTCF
;
A
#
# COMPACT_ATOMS: atom_id res chain seq x y z
N GLY A 1 -33.42 15.03 8.24
CA GLY A 1 -32.92 15.18 6.86
C GLY A 1 -31.79 14.19 6.64
N HIS A 2 -31.65 13.63 5.44
CA HIS A 2 -30.59 12.65 5.12
C HIS A 2 -29.40 13.33 4.45
N LEU A 3 -28.19 12.94 4.84
CA LEU A 3 -26.94 13.52 4.34
C LEU A 3 -26.46 12.74 3.12
N VAL A 4 -26.01 13.47 2.10
CA VAL A 4 -25.43 12.91 0.87
C VAL A 4 -24.23 13.78 0.49
N CYS A 5 -23.09 13.17 0.15
CA CYS A 5 -21.93 13.93 -0.32
C CYS A 5 -22.16 14.49 -1.73
N VAL A 6 -21.40 15.52 -2.11
CA VAL A 6 -21.51 16.17 -3.42
C VAL A 6 -21.34 15.18 -4.58
N SER A 7 -20.40 14.23 -4.47
CA SER A 7 -20.11 13.22 -5.49
C SER A 7 -21.23 12.20 -5.68
N CYS A 8 -22.05 11.96 -4.63
CA CYS A 8 -23.20 11.07 -4.70
C CYS A 8 -24.48 11.82 -5.10
N ARG A 9 -24.61 13.11 -4.76
CA ARG A 9 -25.80 13.91 -5.05
C ARG A 9 -26.12 13.99 -6.54
N SER A 10 -25.10 14.07 -7.41
CA SER A 10 -25.26 14.11 -8.87
C SER A 10 -25.77 12.78 -9.46
N LYS A 11 -25.60 11.67 -8.73
CA LYS A 11 -25.98 10.31 -9.17
C LYS A 11 -27.38 9.91 -8.70
N LEU A 12 -28.08 10.78 -7.97
CA LEU A 12 -29.33 10.46 -7.29
C LEU A 12 -30.44 11.43 -7.69
N THR A 13 -31.61 10.87 -8.03
CA THR A 13 -32.85 11.61 -8.32
C THR A 13 -33.72 11.79 -7.07
N CYS A 14 -33.69 10.82 -6.16
CA CYS A 14 -34.40 10.86 -4.88
C CYS A 14 -33.51 10.32 -3.74
N CYS A 15 -33.93 10.56 -2.50
CA CYS A 15 -33.20 10.11 -1.32
C CYS A 15 -33.20 8.57 -1.23
N PRO A 16 -32.04 7.90 -1.11
CA PRO A 16 -32.00 6.43 -1.04
C PRO A 16 -32.62 5.87 0.25
N THR A 17 -32.67 6.67 1.32
CA THR A 17 -33.20 6.23 2.63
C THR A 17 -34.72 6.36 2.73
N CYS A 18 -35.30 7.48 2.29
CA CYS A 18 -36.75 7.74 2.44
C CYS A 18 -37.51 7.95 1.13
N ARG A 19 -36.83 7.86 -0.03
CA ARG A 19 -37.39 8.08 -1.38
C ARG A 19 -38.00 9.47 -1.63
N GLY A 20 -37.83 10.42 -0.70
CA GLY A 20 -38.26 11.80 -0.86
C GLY A 20 -37.37 12.60 -1.83
N PRO A 21 -37.82 13.80 -2.26
CA PRO A 21 -37.05 14.68 -3.13
C PRO A 21 -35.75 15.15 -2.46
N LEU A 22 -34.67 15.27 -3.24
CA LEU A 22 -33.39 15.75 -2.75
C LEU A 22 -33.25 17.26 -2.97
N ALA A 23 -33.20 18.03 -1.89
CA ALA A 23 -32.81 19.43 -1.94
C ALA A 23 -31.31 19.58 -2.26
N ASN A 24 -30.90 20.70 -2.87
CA ASN A 24 -29.50 21.03 -3.13
C ASN A 24 -28.97 22.01 -2.08
N ILE A 25 -28.98 21.60 -0.82
CA ILE A 25 -28.56 22.43 0.33
C ILE A 25 -27.25 21.88 0.88
N ARG A 26 -26.25 22.76 0.99
CA ARG A 26 -24.93 22.43 1.54
C ARG A 26 -24.93 22.54 3.06
N ASN A 27 -24.48 21.49 3.75
CA ASN A 27 -24.43 21.46 5.22
C ASN A 27 -23.00 21.73 5.73
N LEU A 28 -22.66 23.02 5.87
CA LEU A 28 -21.32 23.46 6.32
C LEU A 28 -20.98 22.98 7.74
N ALA A 29 -21.97 22.81 8.61
CA ALA A 29 -21.73 22.29 9.96
C ALA A 29 -21.24 20.84 9.88
N MET A 30 -21.90 20.01 9.08
CA MET A 30 -21.49 18.61 8.91
C MET A 30 -20.15 18.47 8.17
N GLU A 31 -19.83 19.39 7.25
CA GLU A 31 -18.50 19.45 6.64
C GLU A 31 -17.39 19.70 7.69
N LYS A 32 -17.61 20.65 8.61
CA LYS A 32 -16.68 20.90 9.74
C LYS A 32 -16.57 19.73 10.70
N VAL A 33 -17.66 18.99 10.94
CA VAL A 33 -17.57 17.77 11.73
C VAL A 33 -16.72 16.74 10.99
N ALA A 34 -17.04 16.47 9.72
CA ALA A 34 -16.32 15.50 8.90
C ALA A 34 -14.82 15.78 8.78
N SER A 35 -14.41 17.06 8.73
CA SER A 35 -12.99 17.44 8.68
C SER A 35 -12.20 17.13 9.95
N ASN A 36 -12.88 16.97 11.09
CA ASN A 36 -12.26 16.69 12.38
C ASN A 36 -12.38 15.21 12.80
N VAL A 37 -13.12 14.39 12.05
CA VAL A 37 -13.22 12.95 12.33
C VAL A 37 -11.89 12.30 12.00
N LYS A 38 -11.35 11.56 12.98
CA LYS A 38 -10.14 10.77 12.83
C LYS A 38 -10.49 9.33 12.47
N PHE A 39 -9.71 8.75 11.58
CA PHE A 39 -9.83 7.37 11.14
C PHE A 39 -8.53 6.62 11.41
N PRO A 40 -8.59 5.33 11.78
CA PRO A 40 -7.39 4.53 11.93
C PRO A 40 -6.69 4.37 10.57
N CYS A 41 -5.36 4.27 10.59
CA CYS A 41 -4.55 3.90 9.42
C CYS A 41 -4.97 2.51 8.88
N LYS A 42 -4.96 2.31 7.55
CA LYS A 42 -5.25 0.98 6.96
C LYS A 42 -4.26 -0.10 7.40
N HIS A 43 -3.06 0.28 7.85
CA HIS A 43 -2.03 -0.64 8.34
C HIS A 43 -2.14 -0.91 9.84
N SER A 44 -3.27 -0.63 10.48
CA SER A 44 -3.49 -0.93 11.90
C SER A 44 -3.35 -2.40 12.25
N GLY A 45 -3.75 -3.30 11.33
CA GLY A 45 -3.53 -4.74 11.47
C GLY A 45 -2.05 -5.16 11.49
N TYR A 46 -1.16 -4.30 11.02
CA TYR A 46 0.30 -4.49 11.06
C TYR A 46 0.97 -3.69 12.19
N GLY A 47 0.18 -3.15 13.13
CA GLY A 47 0.69 -2.48 14.34
C GLY A 47 0.63 -0.95 14.30
N CYS A 48 0.10 -0.33 13.24
CA CYS A 48 -0.05 1.12 13.22
C CYS A 48 -1.15 1.60 14.17
N THR A 49 -0.80 2.41 15.17
CA THR A 49 -1.75 2.99 16.13
C THR A 49 -2.25 4.38 15.73
N ALA A 50 -1.77 4.91 14.61
CA ALA A 50 -2.10 6.26 14.16
C ALA A 50 -3.59 6.38 13.79
N SER A 51 -4.21 7.46 14.30
CA SER A 51 -5.57 7.88 13.96
C SER A 51 -5.51 9.30 13.40
N LEU A 52 -5.82 9.44 12.11
CA LEU A 52 -5.58 10.66 11.34
C LEU A 52 -6.88 11.20 10.74
N VAL A 53 -6.94 12.51 10.54
CA VAL A 53 -8.03 13.10 9.74
C VAL A 53 -7.91 12.69 8.28
N TYR A 54 -9.01 12.74 7.55
CA TYR A 54 -9.07 12.30 6.15
C TYR A 54 -8.02 12.96 5.25
N THR A 55 -7.67 14.23 5.50
CA THR A 55 -6.70 14.99 4.68
C THR A 55 -5.26 14.50 4.83
N GLU A 56 -4.87 14.04 6.02
CA GLU A 56 -3.50 13.60 6.34
C GLU A 56 -3.34 12.08 6.17
N LYS A 57 -4.46 11.35 6.16
CA LYS A 57 -4.46 9.88 6.15
C LYS A 57 -3.72 9.29 4.95
N THR A 58 -3.93 9.84 3.75
CA THR A 58 -3.29 9.30 2.53
C THR A 58 -1.78 9.43 2.57
N GLU A 59 -1.27 10.61 2.96
CA GLU A 59 0.16 10.90 3.07
C GLU A 59 0.83 10.00 4.12
N HIS A 60 0.19 9.83 5.29
CA HIS A 60 0.66 8.90 6.30
C HIS A 60 0.69 7.45 5.78
N GLU A 61 -0.34 7.00 5.08
CA GLU A 61 -0.40 5.62 4.59
C GLU A 61 0.69 5.31 3.56
N GLU A 62 1.12 6.28 2.76
CA GLU A 62 2.22 6.09 1.80
C GLU A 62 3.58 5.96 2.49
N THR A 63 3.75 6.62 3.63
CA THR A 63 5.01 6.69 4.39
C THR A 63 4.99 5.88 5.69
N CYS A 64 3.92 5.12 5.94
CA CYS A 64 3.72 4.38 7.18
C CYS A 64 4.80 3.31 7.38
N GLU A 65 5.47 3.33 8.53
CA GLU A 65 6.49 2.34 8.88
C GLU A 65 5.91 0.92 9.00
N CYS A 66 4.64 0.81 9.43
CA CYS A 66 3.92 -0.46 9.50
C CYS A 66 3.39 -0.92 8.13
N ARG A 67 3.71 -0.22 7.04
CA ARG A 67 3.30 -0.62 5.69
C ARG A 67 3.99 -1.94 5.35
N PRO A 68 3.24 -2.97 4.98
CA PRO A 68 3.83 -4.23 4.56
C PRO A 68 4.42 -4.11 3.15
N TYR A 69 5.55 -4.77 2.95
CA TYR A 69 6.29 -4.88 1.70
C TYR A 69 5.89 -6.17 0.98
N LEU A 70 5.74 -6.06 -0.34
CA LEU A 70 5.62 -7.22 -1.22
C LEU A 70 7.01 -7.83 -1.42
N CYS A 71 7.07 -9.12 -1.72
CA CYS A 71 8.33 -9.78 -2.10
C CYS A 71 9.01 -9.01 -3.26
N PRO A 72 10.28 -8.58 -3.10
CA PRO A 72 10.99 -7.83 -4.13
C PRO A 72 11.60 -8.72 -5.23
N CYS A 73 11.46 -10.05 -5.15
CA CYS A 73 11.99 -10.97 -6.15
C CYS A 73 11.25 -10.78 -7.49
N PRO A 74 11.97 -10.59 -8.61
CA PRO A 74 11.34 -10.58 -9.93
C PRO A 74 10.76 -11.97 -10.25
N GLY A 75 9.65 -11.97 -10.98
CA GLY A 75 8.82 -13.15 -11.22
C GLY A 75 7.62 -13.22 -10.28
N ALA A 76 6.42 -13.32 -10.85
CA ALA A 76 5.14 -13.24 -10.13
C ALA A 76 4.79 -14.47 -9.27
N SER A 77 5.75 -15.34 -8.95
CA SER A 77 5.48 -16.59 -8.22
C SER A 77 5.31 -16.35 -6.71
N CYS A 78 5.99 -15.35 -6.15
CA CYS A 78 5.96 -15.08 -4.72
C CYS A 78 4.86 -14.09 -4.34
N LYS A 79 3.92 -14.53 -3.50
CA LYS A 79 2.81 -13.71 -2.96
C LYS A 79 3.05 -13.25 -1.53
N TRP A 80 4.29 -13.36 -1.04
CA TRP A 80 4.62 -12.99 0.32
C TRP A 80 4.46 -11.47 0.51
N GLN A 81 3.93 -11.12 1.68
CA GLN A 81 3.76 -9.76 2.14
C GLN A 81 4.07 -9.71 3.63
N GLY A 82 4.88 -8.74 4.07
CA GLY A 82 5.27 -8.62 5.47
C GLY A 82 6.03 -7.34 5.77
N PRO A 83 6.38 -7.09 7.04
CA PRO A 83 7.16 -5.91 7.43
C PRO A 83 8.60 -5.96 6.88
N LEU A 84 9.25 -4.79 6.83
CA LEU A 84 10.56 -4.61 6.18
C LEU A 84 11.67 -5.49 6.78
N ASP A 85 11.68 -5.61 8.10
CA ASP A 85 12.63 -6.41 8.88
C ASP A 85 12.59 -7.90 8.52
N LEU A 86 11.44 -8.41 8.08
CA LEU A 86 11.26 -9.80 7.66
C LEU A 86 11.56 -10.03 6.18
N VAL A 87 11.79 -8.99 5.37
CA VAL A 87 12.05 -9.13 3.92
C VAL A 87 13.32 -9.93 3.67
N MET A 88 14.42 -9.61 4.36
CA MET A 88 15.70 -10.30 4.17
C MET A 88 15.61 -11.77 4.57
N GLN A 89 14.97 -12.05 5.72
CA GLN A 89 14.70 -13.41 6.16
C GLN A 89 13.85 -14.17 5.15
N HIS A 90 12.78 -13.54 4.63
CA HIS A 90 11.92 -14.13 3.61
C HIS A 90 12.70 -14.51 2.35
N LEU A 91 13.56 -13.62 1.83
CA LEU A 91 14.39 -13.88 0.65
C LEU A 91 15.35 -15.05 0.88
N MET A 92 16.03 -15.09 2.02
CA MET A 92 16.96 -16.19 2.35
C MET A 92 16.25 -17.54 2.50
N MET A 93 15.03 -17.57 3.05
CA MET A 93 14.31 -18.82 3.31
C MET A 93 13.53 -19.33 2.09
N SER A 94 12.89 -18.42 1.35
CA SER A 94 11.94 -18.75 0.29
C SER A 94 12.57 -18.67 -1.11
N HIS A 95 13.64 -17.91 -1.26
CA HIS A 95 14.36 -17.70 -2.52
C HIS A 95 15.84 -18.11 -2.41
N LYS A 96 16.09 -19.34 -1.96
CA LYS A 96 17.44 -19.91 -1.73
C LYS A 96 18.37 -19.88 -2.95
N SER A 97 17.81 -19.74 -4.15
CA SER A 97 18.58 -19.62 -5.40
C SER A 97 19.22 -18.25 -5.58
N ILE A 98 18.77 -17.22 -4.85
CA ILE A 98 19.37 -15.89 -4.90
C ILE A 98 20.71 -15.93 -4.19
N THR A 99 21.77 -15.62 -4.91
CA THR A 99 23.12 -15.54 -4.34
C THR A 99 23.30 -14.20 -3.63
N THR A 100 23.80 -14.24 -2.40
CA THR A 100 24.18 -13.05 -1.64
C THR A 100 25.69 -12.84 -1.70
N LEU A 101 26.13 -11.68 -2.15
CA LEU A 101 27.54 -11.28 -2.18
C LEU A 101 27.83 -10.19 -1.15
N GLN A 102 29.01 -10.25 -0.53
CA GLN A 102 29.46 -9.29 0.46
C GLN A 102 30.56 -8.40 -0.12
N GLY A 103 30.51 -7.11 0.19
CA GLY A 103 31.52 -6.12 -0.23
C GLY A 103 30.90 -4.94 -0.98
N GLU A 104 31.63 -3.83 -1.02
CA GLU A 104 31.26 -2.65 -1.81
C GLU A 104 31.50 -2.90 -3.31
N ASP A 105 32.62 -3.56 -3.64
CA ASP A 105 32.98 -3.94 -5.00
C ASP A 105 32.64 -5.41 -5.27
N ILE A 106 31.66 -5.64 -6.14
CA ILE A 106 31.24 -6.98 -6.56
C ILE A 106 31.15 -7.09 -8.09
N VAL A 107 31.24 -8.33 -8.60
CA VAL A 107 31.01 -8.63 -10.01
C VAL A 107 29.72 -9.44 -10.14
N PHE A 108 28.73 -8.90 -10.85
CA PHE A 108 27.55 -9.64 -11.26
C PHE A 108 27.83 -10.40 -12.55
N LEU A 109 27.96 -11.72 -12.45
CA LEU A 109 28.10 -12.58 -13.62
C LEU A 109 26.74 -13.14 -14.03
N ALA A 110 26.15 -12.60 -15.09
CA ALA A 110 24.99 -13.19 -15.74
C ALA A 110 25.47 -14.33 -16.68
N THR A 111 25.10 -15.57 -16.37
CA THR A 111 25.40 -16.74 -17.21
C THR A 111 24.28 -16.97 -18.24
N ASP A 112 24.60 -17.69 -19.32
CA ASP A 112 23.60 -18.16 -20.29
C ASP A 112 22.76 -17.05 -20.95
N ILE A 113 23.36 -15.87 -21.15
CA ILE A 113 22.71 -14.67 -21.73
C ILE A 113 22.12 -14.87 -23.13
N ASN A 114 22.53 -15.92 -23.85
CA ASN A 114 22.06 -16.23 -25.20
C ASN A 114 20.87 -17.21 -25.21
N LEU A 115 20.35 -17.60 -24.04
CA LEU A 115 19.18 -18.48 -23.97
C LEU A 115 17.95 -17.79 -24.62
N PRO A 116 17.22 -18.48 -25.50
CA PRO A 116 16.00 -17.93 -26.07
C PRO A 116 14.90 -17.90 -25.00
N GLY A 117 14.29 -16.72 -24.79
CA GLY A 117 13.20 -16.52 -23.83
C GLY A 117 13.47 -15.37 -22.85
N ALA A 118 12.52 -15.12 -21.96
CA ALA A 118 12.72 -14.19 -20.84
C ALA A 118 13.39 -14.94 -19.68
N VAL A 119 14.60 -14.53 -19.32
CA VAL A 119 15.36 -15.06 -18.19
C VAL A 119 15.64 -13.90 -17.24
N ASP A 120 15.37 -14.10 -15.95
CA ASP A 120 15.63 -13.12 -14.90
C ASP A 120 16.88 -13.55 -14.11
N TRP A 121 17.87 -12.67 -14.01
CA TRP A 121 19.03 -12.85 -13.11
C TRP A 121 18.86 -11.99 -11.88
N VAL A 122 19.04 -12.58 -10.70
CA VAL A 122 18.85 -11.89 -9.41
C VAL A 122 20.02 -12.21 -8.49
N MET A 123 20.55 -11.18 -7.85
CA MET A 123 21.49 -11.32 -6.75
C MET A 123 21.16 -10.31 -5.64
N MET A 124 21.66 -10.57 -4.44
CA MET A 124 21.65 -9.60 -3.34
C MET A 124 23.08 -9.18 -3.02
N GLN A 125 23.32 -7.88 -2.92
CA GLN A 125 24.57 -7.32 -2.42
C GLN A 125 24.35 -6.79 -1.00
N THR A 126 25.25 -7.15 -0.09
CA THR A 126 25.32 -6.58 1.26
C THR A 126 26.66 -5.88 1.43
N CYS A 127 26.65 -4.57 1.64
CA CYS A 127 27.80 -3.74 1.99
C CYS A 127 27.70 -3.26 3.46
N PHE A 128 28.84 -2.87 4.05
CA PHE A 128 28.96 -2.39 5.43
C PHE A 128 29.52 -0.97 5.44
#